data_AF-F3FFF4-F1
#
_entry.id   AF-F3FFF4-F1
#
_cell.length_a   1.000
_cell.length_b   1.000
_cell.length_c   1.000
_cell.angle_alpha   90.00
_cell.angle_beta   90.00
_cell.angle_gamma   90.00
#
_symmetry.space_group_name_H-M   'P 1'
#
loop_
_entity.id
_entity.type
_entity.pdbx_description
1 polymer ?
#
loop_
_entity_poly.entity_id
_entity_poly.type
_entity_poly.pdbx_seq_one_letter_code
_entity_poly.pdbx_strand_id
1 'polypeptide(L)'
;MAITKTISDINDKYDYTDENPGGKQDAKLVSCAQCGDYNELSYIYTHKLKPLIDKNKFSHEDAIQALDEACAKLKNPRTRVEFYEFLTDKLGHTIVA
;
A
#
# COMPACT_ATOMS: atom_id res chain seq x y z
N MET A 1 -1.15 -5.23 20.59
CA MET A 1 -1.16 -4.55 19.28
C MET A 1 -2.27 -5.19 18.47
N ALA A 2 -3.22 -4.39 17.97
CA ALA A 2 -4.28 -4.93 17.12
C ALA A 2 -3.66 -5.50 15.84
N ILE A 3 -3.99 -6.75 15.51
CA ILE A 3 -3.56 -7.37 14.26
C ILE A 3 -4.29 -6.63 13.15
N THR A 4 -3.53 -6.01 12.24
CA THR A 4 -4.08 -5.39 11.03
C THR A 4 -4.52 -6.49 10.10
N LYS A 5 -5.82 -6.52 9.79
CA LYS A 5 -6.46 -7.55 8.97
C LYS A 5 -7.08 -6.99 7.70
N THR A 6 -7.36 -5.70 7.69
CA THR A 6 -7.99 -5.02 6.55
C THR A 6 -7.18 -3.80 6.12
N ILE A 7 -7.42 -3.35 4.89
CA ILE A 7 -6.85 -2.09 4.40
C ILE A 7 -7.38 -0.90 5.22
N SER A 8 -8.64 -0.95 5.65
CA SER A 8 -9.22 0.06 6.55
C SER A 8 -8.43 0.15 7.86
N ASP A 9 -8.05 -0.99 8.44
CA ASP A 9 -7.24 -1.01 9.66
C ASP A 9 -5.87 -0.33 9.47
N ILE A 10 -5.32 -0.35 8.24
CA ILE A 10 -4.11 0.39 7.89
C ILE A 10 -4.44 1.88 7.78
N ASN A 11 -5.47 2.24 7.00
CA ASN A 11 -5.83 3.62 6.76
C ASN A 11 -6.16 4.37 8.06
N ASP A 12 -6.83 3.72 9.02
CA ASP A 12 -7.18 4.30 10.32
C ASP A 12 -5.95 4.70 11.16
N LYS A 13 -4.74 4.19 10.83
CA LYS A 13 -3.48 4.59 11.49
C LYS A 13 -2.88 5.87 10.91
N TYR A 14 -3.34 6.30 9.74
CA TYR A 14 -2.75 7.41 9.00
C TYR A 14 -3.84 8.45 8.71
N ASP A 15 -3.78 9.55 9.44
CA ASP A 15 -4.55 10.73 9.08
C ASP A 15 -3.72 11.55 8.08
N TYR A 16 -4.30 11.83 6.90
CA TYR A 16 -3.70 12.72 5.91
C TYR A 16 -4.74 13.71 5.43
N THR A 17 -4.53 14.97 5.79
CA THR A 17 -5.23 16.10 5.20
C THR A 17 -4.43 16.56 3.99
N ASP A 18 -5.00 16.41 2.79
CA ASP A 18 -4.37 16.90 1.56
C ASP A 18 -4.53 18.43 1.47
N GLU A 19 -3.53 19.18 1.93
CA GLU A 19 -3.59 20.64 1.89
C GLU A 19 -3.35 21.23 0.48
N ASN A 20 -2.89 20.44 -0.51
CA ASN A 20 -2.67 20.87 -1.89
C ASN A 20 -2.95 19.76 -2.94
N PRO A 21 -4.22 19.46 -3.26
CA PRO A 21 -4.56 18.45 -4.26
C PRO A 21 -4.15 18.88 -5.69
N GLY A 22 -3.58 17.96 -6.48
CA GLY A 22 -3.45 18.10 -7.94
C GLY A 22 -2.05 18.31 -8.50
N GLY A 23 -1.01 17.82 -7.83
CA GLY A 23 0.36 17.88 -8.33
C GLY A 23 0.65 16.80 -9.38
N LYS A 24 1.38 17.11 -10.46
CA LYS A 24 1.87 16.12 -11.45
C LYS A 24 2.77 15.02 -10.85
N GLN A 25 3.09 15.10 -9.57
CA GLN A 25 3.91 14.13 -8.83
C GLN A 25 3.08 13.09 -8.06
N ASP A 26 1.76 13.24 -7.95
CA ASP A 26 0.90 12.33 -7.17
C ASP A 26 0.93 10.90 -7.73
N ALA A 27 1.06 10.76 -9.05
CA ALA A 27 1.27 9.48 -9.74
C ALA A 27 2.61 8.79 -9.39
N LYS A 28 3.50 9.42 -8.62
CA LYS A 28 4.77 8.84 -8.16
C LYS A 28 4.78 8.49 -6.68
N LEU A 29 3.77 8.92 -5.92
CA LEU A 29 3.71 8.74 -4.48
C LEU A 29 2.61 7.73 -4.10
N VAL A 30 2.79 7.09 -2.96
CA VAL A 30 1.80 6.17 -2.37
C VAL A 30 1.29 6.76 -1.06
N SER A 31 -0.02 6.97 -0.99
CA SER A 31 -0.71 7.33 0.24
C SER A 31 -1.09 6.09 1.03
N CYS A 32 -0.86 6.11 2.35
CA CYS A 32 -1.34 5.09 3.26
C CYS A 32 -2.68 5.44 3.91
N ALA A 33 -3.17 6.67 3.67
CA ALA A 33 -4.47 7.15 4.13
C ALA A 33 -5.49 7.04 2.98
N GLN A 34 -6.78 7.07 3.33
CA GLN A 34 -7.86 7.21 2.37
C GLN A 34 -8.12 8.69 2.07
N CYS A 35 -8.31 9.04 0.80
CA CYS A 35 -8.65 10.40 0.38
C CYS A 35 -9.97 10.37 -0.41
N GLY A 36 -11.07 10.73 0.26
CA GLY A 36 -12.42 10.64 -0.32
C GLY A 36 -12.75 9.22 -0.77
N ASP A 37 -13.16 9.06 -2.03
CA ASP A 37 -13.48 7.77 -2.64
C ASP A 37 -12.24 7.00 -3.14
N TYR A 38 -11.07 7.64 -3.14
CA TYR A 38 -9.83 7.01 -3.59
C TYR A 38 -9.03 6.45 -2.42
N ASN A 39 -8.64 5.18 -2.56
CA ASN A 39 -7.79 4.48 -1.61
C ASN A 39 -6.65 3.79 -2.35
N GLU A 40 -5.45 4.36 -2.23
CA GLU A 40 -4.26 3.89 -2.91
C GLU A 40 -3.89 2.45 -2.52
N LEU A 41 -3.98 2.10 -1.23
CA LEU A 41 -3.69 0.74 -0.77
C LEU A 41 -4.68 -0.27 -1.36
N SER A 42 -5.96 0.10 -1.48
CA SER A 42 -6.98 -0.71 -2.15
C SER A 42 -6.69 -0.90 -3.63
N TYR A 43 -6.20 0.14 -4.31
CA TYR A 43 -5.76 0.04 -5.69
C TYR A 43 -4.58 -0.94 -5.85
N ILE A 44 -3.52 -0.77 -5.04
CA ILE A 44 -2.35 -1.66 -5.06
C ILE A 44 -2.75 -3.10 -4.77
N TYR A 45 -3.55 -3.32 -3.72
CA TYR A 45 -4.04 -4.64 -3.35
C TYR A 45 -4.80 -5.28 -4.51
N THR A 46 -5.76 -4.58 -5.10
CA THR A 46 -6.66 -5.14 -6.12
C THR A 46 -5.95 -5.42 -7.44
N HIS A 47 -5.09 -4.51 -7.89
CA HIS A 47 -4.49 -4.59 -9.22
C HIS A 47 -3.12 -5.28 -9.25
N LYS A 48 -2.39 -5.30 -8.13
CA LYS A 48 -1.02 -5.84 -8.08
C LYS A 48 -0.92 -7.09 -7.21
N LEU A 49 -1.54 -7.10 -6.04
CA LEU A 49 -1.38 -8.22 -5.08
C LEU A 49 -2.40 -9.34 -5.30
N LYS A 50 -3.69 -9.01 -5.48
CA LYS A 50 -4.77 -9.99 -5.65
C LYS A 50 -4.50 -10.98 -6.80
N PRO A 51 -3.99 -10.58 -7.98
CA PRO A 51 -3.66 -11.54 -9.03
C PRO A 51 -2.57 -12.55 -8.66
N LEU A 52 -1.71 -12.23 -7.69
CA LEU A 52 -0.67 -13.13 -7.17
C LEU A 52 -1.24 -14.03 -6.05
N ILE A 53 -2.12 -13.49 -5.20
CA ILE A 53 -2.88 -14.25 -4.19
C ILE A 53 -3.75 -15.30 -4.87
N ASP A 54 -4.49 -14.93 -5.92
CA ASP A 54 -5.35 -15.85 -6.69
C ASP A 54 -4.53 -16.99 -7.35
N LYS A 55 -3.22 -16.79 -7.52
CA LYS A 55 -2.26 -17.79 -8.01
C LYS A 55 -1.54 -18.55 -6.88
N ASN A 56 -2.00 -18.41 -5.64
CA ASN A 56 -1.41 -18.98 -4.43
C ASN A 56 0.09 -18.65 -4.26
N LYS A 57 0.52 -17.43 -4.62
CA LYS A 57 1.91 -17.00 -4.42
C LYS A 57 2.19 -16.58 -2.98
N PHE A 58 1.21 -15.96 -2.34
CA PHE A 58 1.20 -15.58 -0.92
C PHE A 58 -0.25 -15.43 -0.45
N SER A 59 -0.47 -15.35 0.85
CA SER A 59 -1.81 -15.23 1.43
C SER A 59 -2.33 -13.79 1.42
N HIS A 60 -3.63 -13.64 1.67
CA HIS A 60 -4.23 -12.33 1.90
C HIS A 60 -3.58 -11.63 3.10
N GLU A 61 -3.35 -12.38 4.18
CA GLU A 61 -2.74 -11.91 5.41
C GLU A 61 -1.32 -11.39 5.17
N ASP A 62 -0.52 -12.11 4.38
CA ASP A 62 0.83 -11.66 4.00
C ASP A 62 0.78 -10.34 3.23
N ALA A 63 -0.20 -10.19 2.33
CA ALA A 63 -0.37 -8.97 1.54
C ALA A 63 -0.76 -7.78 2.42
N ILE A 64 -1.71 -7.94 3.34
CA ILE A 64 -2.12 -6.89 4.28
C ILE A 64 -0.96 -6.51 5.20
N GLN A 65 -0.23 -7.50 5.73
CA GLN A 65 0.92 -7.24 6.58
C GLN A 65 2.03 -6.51 5.81
N ALA A 66 2.29 -6.88 4.56
CA ALA A 66 3.30 -6.20 3.74
C ALA A 66 2.92 -4.74 3.45
N LEU A 67 1.65 -4.46 3.16
CA LEU A 67 1.15 -3.09 2.99
C LEU A 67 1.29 -2.26 4.27
N ASP A 68 0.91 -2.84 5.42
CA ASP A 68 1.02 -2.18 6.72
C ASP A 68 2.48 -1.87 7.08
N GLU A 69 3.37 -2.85 6.90
CA GLU A 69 4.80 -2.67 7.15
C GLU A 69 5.44 -1.64 6.22
N ALA A 70 5.05 -1.61 4.93
CA ALA A 70 5.51 -0.60 3.99
C ALA A 70 5.10 0.81 4.45
N CYS A 71 3.85 0.96 4.90
CA CYS A 71 3.35 2.20 5.46
C CYS A 71 4.08 2.60 6.76
N ALA A 72 4.44 1.65 7.62
CA ALA A 72 5.13 1.94 8.87
C ALA A 72 6.63 2.24 8.68
N LYS A 73 7.31 1.56 7.76
CA LYS A 73 8.77 1.61 7.61
C LYS A 73 9.27 2.63 6.61
N LEU A 74 8.52 2.89 5.53
CA LEU A 74 8.95 3.85 4.51
C LEU A 74 8.64 5.28 4.97
N LYS A 75 9.63 6.16 4.81
CA LYS A 75 9.51 7.57 5.18
C LYS A 75 8.54 8.29 4.24
N ASN A 76 7.68 9.15 4.79
CA ASN A 76 6.81 10.02 3.99
C ASN A 76 7.62 11.23 3.44
N PRO A 77 7.51 11.61 2.14
CA PRO A 77 6.69 11.01 1.08
C PRO A 77 7.22 9.65 0.59
N ARG A 78 6.34 8.66 0.51
CA ARG A 78 6.67 7.30 0.03
C ARG A 78 6.60 7.27 -1.48
N THR A 79 7.71 6.99 -2.16
CA THR A 79 7.67 6.83 -3.61
C THR A 79 7.08 5.46 -3.97
N ARG A 80 6.36 5.39 -5.09
CA ARG A 80 5.77 4.14 -5.58
C ARG A 80 6.83 3.09 -5.92
N VAL A 81 8.00 3.53 -6.37
CA VAL A 81 9.16 2.65 -6.62
C VAL A 81 9.62 2.00 -5.33
N GLU A 82 9.98 2.79 -4.31
CA GLU A 82 10.43 2.25 -3.01
C GLU A 82 9.35 1.40 -2.35
N PHE A 83 8.07 1.80 -2.50
CA PHE A 83 6.95 1.03 -1.98
C PHE A 83 6.87 -0.36 -2.62
N TYR A 84 6.98 -0.45 -3.94
CA TYR A 84 6.87 -1.73 -4.64
C TYR A 84 8.14 -2.58 -4.52
N GLU A 85 9.31 -1.96 -4.40
CA GLU A 85 10.55 -2.64 -4.05
C GLU A 85 10.43 -3.30 -2.66
N PHE A 86 9.91 -2.56 -1.67
CA PHE A 86 9.66 -3.11 -0.34
C PHE A 86 8.68 -4.29 -0.38
N LEU A 87 7.56 -4.15 -1.09
CA LEU A 87 6.60 -5.25 -1.23
C LEU A 87 7.22 -6.45 -1.96
N THR A 88 8.05 -6.21 -2.97
CA THR A 88 8.73 -7.27 -3.73
C THR A 88 9.69 -8.06 -2.85
N ASP A 89 10.50 -7.37 -2.05
CA ASP A 89 11.42 -8.00 -1.09
C ASP A 89 10.65 -8.79 -0.03
N LYS A 90 9.60 -8.18 0.54
CA LYS A 90 8.80 -8.79 1.60
C LYS A 90 8.03 -10.03 1.16
N LEU A 91 7.47 -10.01 -0.05
CA LEU A 91 6.60 -11.08 -0.57
C LEU A 91 7.36 -12.05 -1.48
N GLY A 92 8.63 -11.81 -1.81
CA GLY A 92 9.44 -12.66 -2.68
C GLY A 92 8.95 -12.71 -4.13
N HIS A 93 8.17 -11.73 -4.57
CA HIS A 93 7.54 -11.70 -5.90
C HIS A 93 7.56 -10.30 -6.50
N THR A 94 7.95 -10.19 -7.77
CA THR A 94 8.04 -8.91 -8.47
C THR A 94 6.68 -8.21 -8.56
N ILE A 95 6.62 -6.99 -8.01
CA ILE A 95 5.48 -6.08 -8.12
C ILE A 95 5.90 -4.90 -8.99
N VAL A 96 5.26 -4.76 -10.15
CA VAL A 96 5.66 -3.77 -11.16
C VAL A 96 4.95 -2.45 -10.92
N ALA A 97 5.70 -1.33 -10.96
CA ALA A 97 5.20 0.05 -10.86
C ALA A 97 4.09 0.32 -11.88
#